data_AF-A0A1M7KCL4-F1
#
_entry.id   AF-A0A1M7KCL4-F1
#
_cell.length_a   1.000
_cell.length_b   1.000
_cell.length_c   1.000
_cell.angle_alpha   90.00
_cell.angle_beta   90.00
_cell.angle_gamma   90.00
#
_symmetry.space_group_name_H-M   'P 1'
#
loop_
_entity.id
_entity.type
_entity.pdbx_description
1 polymer ?
#
loop_
_entity_poly.entity_id
_entity_poly.type
_entity_poly.pdbx_seq_one_letter_code
_entity_poly.pdbx_strand_id
1 'polypeptide(L)'
;MTLSLLHVDARTGTVAALTATGGVAVGGYVHHAWRGIGGCATQGLSTNPWYPSELRSLLKQGSEATAALHEVISRDAGAPRRQCLVMDSHGRAAVHSGADNLPCVASRLATGIAVAGNLLAGEQVVDALFECFVRDNCENSSAVLAGTAEPAWRPGHESHLLESLVNCLAEALGAGGDVRGTRSAALRIESFSAAPLDLRVDWSDGDLLDQLRSLVNQVRAPGFAEFLASLPNQ
;
A
#
# COMPACT_ATOMS: atom_id res chain seq x y z
N MET A 1 11.79 -9.20 -5.21
CA MET A 1 11.23 -7.92 -4.81
C MET A 1 9.89 -8.12 -4.13
N THR A 2 9.64 -7.37 -3.06
CA THR A 2 8.30 -7.03 -2.60
C THR A 2 8.24 -5.52 -2.40
N LEU A 3 7.20 -4.87 -2.95
CA LEU A 3 6.98 -3.42 -2.92
C LEU A 3 5.56 -3.16 -2.44
N SER A 4 5.39 -2.25 -1.49
CA SER A 4 4.08 -1.91 -0.94
C SER A 4 3.89 -0.41 -0.75
N LEU A 5 2.65 0.04 -0.90
CA LEU A 5 2.18 1.39 -0.60
C LEU A 5 1.00 1.32 0.38
N LEU A 6 0.97 2.24 1.35
CA LEU A 6 -0.19 2.56 2.17
C LEU A 6 -0.58 4.02 1.95
N HIS A 7 -1.88 4.26 1.92
CA HIS A 7 -2.48 5.59 1.88
C HIS A 7 -3.62 5.70 2.89
N VAL A 8 -3.71 6.83 3.58
CA VAL A 8 -4.81 7.19 4.48
C VAL A 8 -5.21 8.64 4.18
N ASP A 9 -6.47 8.86 3.82
CA ASP A 9 -7.10 10.17 3.86
C ASP A 9 -7.84 10.33 5.18
N ALA A 10 -7.21 11.01 6.14
CA ALA A 10 -7.74 11.19 7.50
C ALA A 10 -9.07 11.96 7.53
N ARG A 11 -9.41 12.72 6.47
CA ARG A 11 -10.64 13.52 6.41
C ARG A 11 -11.86 12.65 6.12
N THR A 12 -11.69 11.62 5.31
CA THR A 12 -12.76 10.73 4.84
C THR A 12 -12.72 9.37 5.51
N GLY A 13 -11.58 9.00 6.10
CA GLY A 13 -11.33 7.68 6.65
C GLY A 13 -11.00 6.63 5.58
N THR A 14 -10.81 7.03 4.32
CA THR A 14 -10.42 6.10 3.26
C THR A 14 -9.00 5.62 3.49
N VAL A 15 -8.82 4.30 3.40
CA VAL A 15 -7.52 3.63 3.50
C VAL A 15 -7.31 2.78 2.26
N ALA A 16 -6.16 2.94 1.62
CA ALA A 16 -5.77 2.09 0.51
C ALA A 16 -4.41 1.44 0.77
N ALA A 17 -4.27 0.23 0.25
CA ALA A 17 -3.03 -0.51 0.27
C ALA A 17 -2.80 -1.18 -1.09
N LEU A 18 -1.54 -1.26 -1.49
CA LEU A 18 -1.09 -1.90 -2.72
C LEU A 18 0.18 -2.69 -2.40
N THR A 19 0.28 -3.92 -2.87
CA THR A 19 1.53 -4.69 -2.81
C THR A 19 1.75 -5.45 -4.11
N ALA A 20 3.00 -5.54 -4.54
CA ALA A 20 3.44 -6.43 -5.62
C ALA A 20 4.71 -7.19 -5.23
N THR A 21 4.85 -8.43 -5.73
CA THR A 21 6.01 -9.28 -5.45
C THR A 21 6.27 -10.31 -6.56
N GLY A 22 7.49 -10.84 -6.59
CA GLY A 22 7.83 -12.03 -7.39
C GLY A 22 7.30 -13.36 -6.79
N GLY A 23 6.81 -13.35 -5.56
CA GLY A 23 6.16 -14.50 -4.91
C GLY A 23 4.69 -14.72 -5.33
N VAL A 24 4.09 -15.78 -4.80
CA VAL A 24 2.68 -16.16 -5.04
C VAL A 24 1.75 -15.55 -3.98
N ALA A 25 0.51 -15.25 -4.38
CA ALA A 25 -0.62 -14.92 -3.52
C ALA A 25 -0.38 -13.80 -2.50
N VAL A 26 0.34 -12.76 -2.90
CA VAL A 26 0.75 -11.67 -1.98
C VAL A 26 -0.42 -11.00 -1.28
N GLY A 27 -1.58 -10.98 -1.94
CA GLY A 27 -2.81 -10.40 -1.39
C GLY A 27 -3.32 -11.11 -0.14
N GLY A 28 -2.95 -12.37 0.08
CA GLY A 28 -3.34 -13.13 1.26
C GLY A 28 -2.51 -12.83 2.52
N TYR A 29 -1.37 -12.12 2.40
CA TYR A 29 -0.39 -12.04 3.48
C TYR A 29 0.02 -10.62 3.84
N VAL A 30 0.34 -9.78 2.83
CA VAL A 30 1.17 -8.59 3.07
C VAL A 30 0.35 -7.38 3.46
N HIS A 31 -0.53 -6.92 2.57
CA HIS A 31 -1.25 -5.66 2.71
C HIS A 31 -2.57 -5.78 3.48
N HIS A 32 -2.83 -4.81 4.34
CA HIS A 32 -4.04 -4.70 5.15
C HIS A 32 -4.47 -3.24 5.21
N ALA A 33 -5.75 -2.98 4.97
CA ALA A 33 -6.38 -1.68 5.05
C ALA A 33 -7.63 -1.77 5.93
N TRP A 34 -7.84 -0.77 6.78
CA TRP A 34 -8.97 -0.70 7.70
C TRP A 34 -9.52 0.73 7.73
N ARG A 35 -10.70 0.94 7.10
CA ARG A 35 -11.37 2.26 7.03
C ARG A 35 -11.41 2.94 8.41
N GLY A 36 -10.99 4.20 8.46
CA GLY A 36 -10.94 5.04 9.67
C GLY A 36 -9.92 4.62 10.75
N ILE A 37 -9.17 3.53 10.56
CA ILE A 37 -8.19 3.02 11.54
C ILE A 37 -6.75 3.16 11.03
N GLY A 38 -6.53 2.92 9.73
CA GLY A 38 -5.21 2.90 9.12
C GLY A 38 -4.92 1.55 8.45
N GLY A 39 -3.65 1.19 8.30
CA GLY A 39 -3.27 -0.03 7.60
C GLY A 39 -1.85 -0.50 7.92
N CYS A 40 -1.49 -1.68 7.41
CA CYS A 40 -0.12 -2.17 7.47
C CYS A 40 0.26 -3.02 6.25
N ALA A 41 1.54 -3.05 5.93
CA ALA A 41 2.15 -4.00 5.01
C ALA A 41 3.25 -4.78 5.76
N THR A 42 3.04 -6.09 5.99
CA THR A 42 4.00 -6.98 6.65
C THR A 42 4.71 -7.85 5.61
N GLN A 43 5.98 -7.57 5.36
CA GLN A 43 6.80 -8.13 4.29
C GLN A 43 8.23 -8.42 4.78
N GLY A 44 9.16 -8.58 3.85
CA GLY A 44 10.58 -8.81 4.13
C GLY A 44 11.05 -10.18 3.61
N LEU A 45 12.21 -10.63 4.10
CA LEU A 45 12.70 -11.99 3.84
C LEU A 45 11.68 -13.04 4.29
N SER A 46 10.92 -12.74 5.36
CA SER A 46 9.76 -13.54 5.74
C SER A 46 8.69 -12.68 6.41
N THR A 47 7.46 -12.76 5.90
CA THR A 47 6.29 -12.09 6.48
C THR A 47 5.91 -12.67 7.84
N ASN A 48 5.47 -11.80 8.77
CA ASN A 48 4.78 -12.23 9.97
C ASN A 48 3.26 -12.03 9.77
N PRO A 49 2.46 -13.11 9.57
CA PRO A 49 1.04 -13.00 9.26
C PRO A 49 0.17 -12.59 10.46
N TRP A 50 0.74 -12.51 11.66
CA TRP A 50 0.01 -12.19 12.89
C TRP A 50 0.03 -10.70 13.24
N TYR A 51 1.04 -9.97 12.78
CA TYR A 51 1.16 -8.51 12.94
C TYR A 51 -0.13 -7.73 12.63
N PRO A 52 -0.87 -8.01 11.53
CA PRO A 52 -2.05 -7.23 11.19
C PRO A 52 -3.13 -7.23 12.26
N SER A 53 -3.33 -8.37 12.94
CA SER A 53 -4.37 -8.48 13.99
C SER A 53 -4.04 -7.61 15.21
N GLU A 54 -2.77 -7.63 15.64
CA GLU A 54 -2.28 -6.85 16.78
C GLU A 54 -2.21 -5.36 16.43
N LEU A 55 -1.62 -5.02 15.28
CA LEU A 55 -1.54 -3.65 14.79
C LEU A 55 -2.92 -3.03 14.64
N ARG A 56 -3.89 -3.75 14.05
CA ARG A 56 -5.27 -3.27 13.97
C ARG A 56 -5.85 -2.97 15.35
N SER A 57 -5.61 -3.83 16.33
CA SER A 57 -6.09 -3.65 17.70
C SER A 57 -5.48 -2.40 18.35
N LEU A 58 -4.17 -2.22 18.23
CA LEU A 58 -3.43 -1.07 18.78
C LEU A 58 -3.85 0.25 18.12
N LEU A 59 -3.95 0.28 16.79
CA LEU A 59 -4.40 1.45 16.05
C LEU A 59 -5.85 1.80 16.36
N LYS A 60 -6.74 0.80 16.49
CA LYS A 60 -8.14 1.01 16.89
C LYS A 60 -8.26 1.62 18.30
N GLN A 61 -7.28 1.36 19.18
CA GLN A 61 -7.18 1.96 20.51
C GLN A 61 -6.55 3.36 20.50
N GLY A 62 -6.21 3.90 19.33
CA GLY A 62 -5.62 5.23 19.16
C GLY A 62 -4.09 5.27 19.29
N SER A 63 -3.41 4.12 19.25
CA SER A 63 -1.94 4.10 19.23
C SER A 63 -1.41 4.75 17.96
N GLU A 64 -0.35 5.53 18.09
CA GLU A 64 0.38 6.05 16.91
C GLU A 64 1.10 4.91 16.19
N ALA A 65 1.29 5.05 14.87
CA ALA A 65 1.93 4.02 14.05
C ALA A 65 3.30 3.58 14.60
N THR A 66 4.13 4.53 15.06
CA THR A 66 5.45 4.25 15.64
C THR A 66 5.35 3.40 16.92
N ALA A 67 4.44 3.76 17.84
CA ALA A 67 4.26 3.03 19.08
C ALA A 67 3.69 1.62 18.82
N ALA A 68 2.68 1.51 17.96
CA ALA A 68 2.09 0.23 17.58
C ALA A 68 3.11 -0.70 16.90
N LEU A 69 3.93 -0.16 15.99
CA LEU A 69 4.98 -0.90 15.33
C LEU A 69 6.07 -1.36 16.32
N HIS A 70 6.54 -0.46 17.18
CA HIS A 70 7.54 -0.81 18.19
C HIS A 70 7.07 -1.97 19.09
N GLU A 71 5.81 -1.93 19.51
CA GLU A 71 5.21 -2.97 20.35
C GLU A 71 5.30 -4.36 19.70
N VAL A 72 4.82 -4.51 18.46
CA VAL A 72 4.82 -5.81 17.77
C VAL A 72 6.23 -6.28 17.41
N ILE A 73 7.12 -5.36 17.03
CA ILE A 73 8.52 -5.67 16.69
C ILE A 73 9.28 -6.17 17.92
N SER A 74 9.09 -5.55 19.08
CA SER A 74 9.81 -5.90 20.31
C SER A 74 9.55 -7.34 20.80
N ARG A 75 8.45 -7.94 20.34
CA ARG A 75 8.00 -9.29 20.69
C ARG A 75 8.36 -10.34 19.65
N ASP A 76 8.83 -9.96 18.46
CA ASP A 76 9.21 -10.89 17.39
C ASP A 76 10.73 -11.10 17.36
N ALA A 77 11.19 -12.25 17.85
CA ALA A 77 12.60 -12.65 17.72
C ALA A 77 13.06 -12.77 16.25
N GLY A 78 12.13 -12.91 15.30
CA GLY A 78 12.37 -12.87 13.86
C GLY A 78 12.32 -11.47 13.23
N ALA A 79 12.15 -10.40 14.03
CA ALA A 79 12.13 -9.01 13.57
C ALA A 79 13.27 -8.63 12.59
N PRO A 80 14.52 -9.12 12.75
CA PRO A 80 15.59 -8.86 11.78
C PRO A 80 15.28 -9.32 10.34
N ARG A 81 14.38 -10.30 10.14
CA ARG A 81 13.95 -10.80 8.83
C ARG A 81 12.68 -10.14 8.28
N ARG A 82 12.14 -9.15 8.99
CA ARG A 82 10.87 -8.48 8.65
C ARG A 82 11.13 -7.12 8.05
N GLN A 83 10.26 -6.70 7.15
CA GLN A 83 10.03 -5.29 6.87
C GLN A 83 8.55 -5.02 7.10
N CYS A 84 8.20 -4.07 7.96
CA CYS A 84 6.81 -3.77 8.25
C CYS A 84 6.55 -2.28 8.18
N LEU A 85 5.63 -1.89 7.30
CA LEU A 85 5.13 -0.53 7.16
C LEU A 85 3.77 -0.44 7.85
N VAL A 86 3.54 0.58 8.66
CA VAL A 86 2.29 0.82 9.40
C VAL A 86 1.90 2.28 9.22
N MET A 87 0.61 2.56 9.06
CA MET A 87 0.06 3.91 9.02
C MET A 87 -1.17 3.99 9.91
N ASP A 88 -1.26 5.01 10.76
CA ASP A 88 -2.39 5.25 11.65
C ASP A 88 -3.52 6.06 10.96
N SER A 89 -4.63 6.25 11.66
CA SER A 89 -5.81 6.97 11.15
C SER A 89 -5.56 8.44 10.84
N HIS A 90 -4.46 9.02 11.32
CA HIS A 90 -4.06 10.40 11.03
C HIS A 90 -3.08 10.47 9.84
N GLY A 91 -2.81 9.34 9.19
CA GLY A 91 -1.86 9.25 8.08
C GLY A 91 -0.40 9.26 8.51
N ARG A 92 -0.09 9.16 9.81
CA ARG A 92 1.30 9.10 10.28
C ARG A 92 1.80 7.68 10.11
N ALA A 93 2.95 7.53 9.47
CA ALA A 93 3.50 6.24 9.13
C ALA A 93 4.81 5.93 9.88
N ALA A 94 5.05 4.65 10.11
CA ALA A 94 6.30 4.12 10.65
C ALA A 94 6.71 2.87 9.88
N VAL A 95 8.02 2.65 9.75
CA VAL A 95 8.58 1.49 9.05
C VAL A 95 9.68 0.84 9.88
N HIS A 96 9.65 -0.48 9.95
CA HIS A 96 10.72 -1.31 10.45
C HIS A 96 11.36 -2.02 9.27
N SER A 97 12.68 -1.97 9.17
CA SER A 97 13.47 -2.67 8.15
C SER A 97 14.56 -3.47 8.86
N GLY A 98 14.30 -4.76 9.07
CA GLY A 98 15.23 -5.67 9.72
C GLY A 98 16.52 -5.88 8.89
N ALA A 99 17.63 -6.10 9.58
CA ALA A 99 18.97 -6.19 8.98
C ALA A 99 19.19 -7.42 8.08
N ASP A 100 18.36 -8.47 8.21
CA ASP A 100 18.47 -9.71 7.43
C ASP A 100 17.65 -9.66 6.13
N ASN A 101 16.96 -8.54 5.84
CA ASN A 101 16.27 -8.38 4.56
C ASN A 101 17.28 -8.30 3.42
N LEU A 102 16.89 -8.84 2.27
CA LEU A 102 17.75 -8.82 1.10
C LEU A 102 17.76 -7.40 0.48
N PRO A 103 18.95 -6.81 0.25
CA PRO A 103 19.06 -5.52 -0.41
C PRO A 103 18.59 -5.59 -1.87
N CYS A 104 18.16 -4.48 -2.48
CA CYS A 104 18.02 -3.16 -1.87
C CYS A 104 16.73 -3.08 -1.00
N VAL A 105 16.83 -2.42 0.16
CA VAL A 105 15.72 -2.15 1.10
C VAL A 105 15.55 -0.64 1.21
N ALA A 106 14.36 -0.14 0.91
CA ALA A 106 14.09 1.30 0.90
C ALA A 106 12.66 1.61 1.38
N SER A 107 12.45 2.85 1.79
CA SER A 107 11.14 3.36 2.18
C SER A 107 11.08 4.88 2.04
N ARG A 108 9.91 5.42 1.71
CA ARG A 108 9.64 6.86 1.66
C ARG A 108 8.28 7.14 2.30
N LEU A 109 8.25 8.12 3.21
CA LEU A 109 7.10 8.39 4.07
C LEU A 109 6.73 9.89 3.98
N ALA A 110 5.43 10.18 3.94
CA ALA A 110 4.85 11.49 4.20
C ALA A 110 3.48 11.30 4.86
N THR A 111 2.90 12.37 5.41
CA THR A 111 1.55 12.30 6.00
C THR A 111 0.54 11.78 4.97
N GLY A 112 -0.11 10.67 5.28
CA GLY A 112 -1.13 10.01 4.46
C GLY A 112 -0.61 9.24 3.25
N ILE A 113 0.70 9.12 3.03
CA ILE A 113 1.28 8.18 2.05
C ILE A 113 2.62 7.61 2.51
N ALA A 114 2.78 6.30 2.40
CA ALA A 114 4.04 5.64 2.67
C ALA A 114 4.29 4.49 1.69
N VAL A 115 5.54 4.33 1.28
CA VAL A 115 6.00 3.26 0.39
C VAL A 115 7.18 2.56 1.04
N ALA A 116 7.23 1.24 0.96
CA ALA A 116 8.36 0.43 1.44
C ALA A 116 8.58 -0.80 0.56
N GLY A 117 9.84 -1.18 0.38
CA GLY A 117 10.21 -2.36 -0.38
C GLY A 117 11.52 -3.00 0.03
N ASN A 118 11.68 -4.27 -0.33
CA ASN A 118 12.91 -5.05 -0.17
C ASN A 118 13.17 -5.90 -1.42
N LEU A 119 14.41 -6.35 -1.57
CA LEU A 119 14.88 -7.05 -2.77
C LEU A 119 14.54 -6.25 -4.04
N LEU A 120 14.71 -4.93 -3.96
CA LEU A 120 14.48 -3.95 -5.02
C LEU A 120 15.69 -3.90 -5.96
N ALA A 121 15.46 -3.53 -7.22
CA ALA A 121 16.55 -3.20 -8.14
C ALA A 121 17.34 -1.96 -7.70
N GLY A 122 16.70 -1.04 -6.97
CA GLY A 122 17.30 0.13 -6.35
C GLY A 122 16.26 1.00 -5.65
N GLU A 123 16.70 2.05 -4.96
CA GLU A 123 15.82 2.97 -4.20
C GLU A 123 14.82 3.69 -5.11
N GLN A 124 15.19 3.93 -6.37
CA GLN A 124 14.36 4.61 -7.35
C GLN A 124 13.01 3.92 -7.62
N VAL A 125 12.88 2.62 -7.32
CA VAL A 125 11.61 1.89 -7.43
C VAL A 125 10.59 2.41 -6.39
N VAL A 126 11.05 2.68 -5.16
CA VAL A 126 10.23 3.25 -4.10
C VAL A 126 9.91 4.71 -4.40
N ASP A 127 10.90 5.46 -4.90
CA ASP A 127 10.69 6.86 -5.30
C ASP A 127 9.67 6.98 -6.43
N ALA A 128 9.78 6.18 -7.49
CA ALA A 128 8.84 6.21 -8.60
C ALA A 128 7.39 5.94 -8.16
N LEU A 129 7.17 4.97 -7.27
CA LEU A 129 5.83 4.69 -6.73
C LEU A 129 5.29 5.87 -5.91
N PHE A 130 6.13 6.43 -5.01
CA PHE A 130 5.76 7.54 -4.15
C PHE A 130 5.47 8.81 -4.97
N GLU A 131 6.36 9.15 -5.91
CA GLU A 131 6.30 10.36 -6.72
C GLU A 131 5.12 10.35 -7.67
N CYS A 132 4.86 9.21 -8.32
CA CYS A 132 3.67 9.04 -9.13
C CYS A 132 2.40 9.29 -8.32
N PHE A 133 2.28 8.67 -7.15
CA PHE A 133 1.07 8.81 -6.35
C PHE A 133 0.86 10.25 -5.90
N VAL A 134 1.92 10.91 -5.43
CA VAL A 134 1.85 12.32 -5.02
C VAL A 134 1.46 13.23 -6.18
N ARG A 135 2.06 13.04 -7.36
CA ARG A 135 1.76 13.82 -8.58
C ARG A 135 0.31 13.67 -8.99
N ASP A 136 -0.19 12.44 -9.00
CA ASP A 136 -1.52 12.10 -9.49
C ASP A 136 -2.63 12.53 -8.50
N ASN A 137 -2.37 12.42 -7.19
CA ASN A 137 -3.40 12.60 -6.16
C ASN A 137 -3.31 13.92 -5.37
N CYS A 138 -2.23 14.71 -5.48
CA CYS A 138 -2.07 15.97 -4.73
C CYS A 138 -2.19 17.21 -5.63
N GLU A 139 -2.84 18.27 -5.13
CA GLU A 139 -2.85 19.59 -5.77
C GLU A 139 -1.51 20.30 -5.63
N ASN A 140 -0.84 20.13 -4.48
CA ASN A 140 0.44 20.75 -4.13
C ASN A 140 1.64 19.79 -4.31
N SER A 141 1.57 18.89 -5.29
CA SER A 141 2.54 17.80 -5.48
C SER A 141 4.01 18.27 -5.46
N SER A 142 4.35 19.38 -6.12
CA SER A 142 5.72 19.91 -6.11
C SER A 142 6.23 20.27 -4.72
N ALA A 143 5.38 20.81 -3.83
CA ALA A 143 5.76 21.16 -2.46
C ALA A 143 5.90 19.91 -1.57
N VAL A 144 5.03 18.92 -1.77
CA VAL A 144 5.12 17.62 -1.09
C VAL A 144 6.42 16.91 -1.47
N LEU A 145 6.75 16.85 -2.75
CA LEU A 145 7.97 16.20 -3.24
C LEU A 145 9.24 16.92 -2.78
N ALA A 146 9.19 18.23 -2.59
CA ALA A 146 10.26 19.02 -1.99
C ALA A 146 10.34 18.90 -0.46
N GLY A 147 9.38 18.22 0.18
CA GLY A 147 9.31 18.08 1.64
C GLY A 147 8.96 19.38 2.37
N THR A 148 8.34 20.34 1.69
CA THR A 148 8.03 21.68 2.24
C THR A 148 6.57 21.86 2.65
N ALA A 149 5.70 20.90 2.34
CA ALA A 149 4.29 20.91 2.75
C ALA A 149 3.75 19.48 2.90
N GLU A 150 2.70 19.33 3.71
CA GLU A 150 1.91 18.10 3.74
C GLU A 150 1.04 17.95 2.48
N PRO A 151 0.67 16.72 2.08
CA PRO A 151 -0.21 16.49 0.94
C PRO A 151 -1.57 17.18 1.07
N ALA A 152 -1.91 18.00 0.05
CA ALA A 152 -3.26 18.48 -0.17
C ALA A 152 -3.91 17.62 -1.26
N TRP A 153 -4.74 16.67 -0.85
CA TRP A 153 -5.39 15.73 -1.77
C TRP A 153 -6.37 16.43 -2.71
N ARG A 154 -6.33 16.08 -4.00
CA ARG A 154 -7.25 16.60 -5.01
C ARG A 154 -8.70 16.28 -4.63
N PRO A 155 -9.65 17.20 -4.84
CA PRO A 155 -11.08 16.91 -4.72
C PRO A 155 -11.46 15.69 -5.56
N GLY A 156 -12.10 14.69 -4.94
CA GLY A 156 -12.52 13.47 -5.63
C GLY A 156 -11.40 12.50 -5.98
N HIS A 157 -10.17 12.63 -5.45
CA HIS A 157 -9.08 11.68 -5.76
C HIS A 157 -9.47 10.22 -5.49
N GLU A 158 -10.31 9.98 -4.47
CA GLU A 158 -10.81 8.66 -4.09
C GLU A 158 -11.54 7.94 -5.23
N SER A 159 -12.22 8.66 -6.14
CA SER A 159 -12.92 8.04 -7.26
C SER A 159 -11.98 7.48 -8.32
N HIS A 160 -10.74 7.95 -8.38
CA HIS A 160 -9.69 7.52 -9.32
C HIS A 160 -8.53 6.80 -8.63
N LEU A 161 -8.63 6.58 -7.32
CA LEU A 161 -7.58 5.99 -6.51
C LEU A 161 -7.19 4.58 -7.00
N LEU A 162 -8.18 3.79 -7.43
CA LEU A 162 -7.95 2.46 -7.99
C LEU A 162 -7.03 2.49 -9.22
N GLU A 163 -7.34 3.36 -10.18
CA GLU A 163 -6.56 3.53 -11.40
C GLU A 163 -5.17 4.10 -11.09
N SER A 164 -5.10 5.10 -10.20
CA SER A 164 -3.85 5.72 -9.79
C SER A 164 -2.88 4.70 -9.17
N LEU A 165 -3.37 3.81 -8.28
CA LEU A 165 -2.54 2.74 -7.70
C LEU A 165 -1.95 1.81 -8.76
N VAL A 166 -2.73 1.41 -9.77
CA VAL A 166 -2.24 0.55 -10.86
C VAL A 166 -1.25 1.30 -11.76
N ASN A 167 -1.50 2.57 -12.07
CA ASN A 167 -0.60 3.39 -12.88
C ASN A 167 0.74 3.62 -12.17
N CYS A 168 0.70 3.91 -10.87
CA CYS A 168 1.93 4.12 -10.10
C CYS A 168 2.69 2.82 -9.84
N LEU A 169 2.01 1.69 -9.71
CA LEU A 169 2.69 0.39 -9.75
C LEU A 169 3.42 0.20 -11.08
N ALA A 170 2.80 0.54 -12.21
CA ALA A 170 3.42 0.41 -13.52
C ALA A 170 4.69 1.27 -13.64
N GLU A 171 4.65 2.52 -13.18
CA GLU A 171 5.82 3.43 -13.19
C GLU A 171 6.96 2.87 -12.31
N ALA A 172 6.63 2.37 -11.11
CA ALA A 172 7.60 1.76 -10.20
C ALA A 172 8.25 0.49 -10.78
N LEU A 173 7.45 -0.37 -11.42
CA LEU A 173 7.98 -1.56 -12.09
C LEU A 173 8.84 -1.19 -13.31
N GLY A 174 8.51 -0.12 -14.03
CA GLY A 174 9.31 0.41 -15.13
C GLY A 174 10.66 1.03 -14.69
N ALA A 175 10.73 1.59 -13.48
CA ALA A 175 11.94 2.19 -12.91
C ALA A 175 13.01 1.17 -12.45
N GLY A 176 12.69 -0.13 -12.49
CA GLY A 176 13.67 -1.18 -12.19
C GLY A 176 13.07 -2.53 -11.80
N GLY A 177 11.82 -2.57 -11.31
CA GLY A 177 11.05 -3.79 -11.06
C GLY A 177 11.78 -4.91 -10.29
N ASP A 178 11.26 -6.15 -10.36
CA ASP A 178 12.02 -7.35 -10.01
C ASP A 178 12.69 -7.87 -11.29
N VAL A 179 14.03 -7.93 -11.33
CA VAL A 179 14.79 -8.51 -12.45
C VAL A 179 14.45 -9.98 -12.72
N ARG A 180 13.81 -10.67 -11.76
CA ARG A 180 13.32 -12.05 -11.88
C ARG A 180 11.84 -12.13 -12.29
N GLY A 181 11.18 -10.99 -12.45
CA GLY A 181 9.76 -10.84 -12.76
C GLY A 181 8.88 -10.70 -11.53
N THR A 182 7.92 -9.78 -11.61
CA THR A 182 6.83 -9.64 -10.62
C THR A 182 5.71 -10.59 -11.03
N ARG A 183 5.19 -11.39 -10.10
CA ARG A 183 4.26 -12.49 -10.37
C ARG A 183 2.91 -12.33 -9.70
N SER A 184 2.84 -11.61 -8.60
CA SER A 184 1.57 -11.32 -7.95
C SER A 184 1.49 -9.88 -7.50
N ALA A 185 0.26 -9.37 -7.48
CA ALA A 185 -0.05 -8.05 -6.96
C ALA A 185 -1.48 -8.03 -6.40
N ALA A 186 -1.69 -7.21 -5.40
CA ALA A 186 -2.97 -7.00 -4.78
C ALA A 186 -3.14 -5.55 -4.36
N LEU A 187 -4.37 -5.08 -4.44
CA LEU A 187 -4.77 -3.76 -3.98
C LEU A 187 -6.05 -3.88 -3.18
N ARG A 188 -6.15 -3.04 -2.15
CA ARG A 188 -7.32 -2.97 -1.27
C ARG A 188 -7.66 -1.52 -1.00
N ILE A 189 -8.94 -1.16 -1.14
CA ILE A 189 -9.46 0.17 -0.80
C ILE A 189 -10.66 -0.01 0.12
N GLU A 190 -10.61 0.67 1.26
CA GLU A 190 -11.62 0.64 2.31
C GLU A 190 -12.09 2.07 2.58
N SER A 191 -13.40 2.30 2.57
CA SER A 191 -13.99 3.64 2.76
C SER A 191 -15.32 3.54 3.50
N PHE A 192 -15.74 4.61 4.18
CA PHE A 192 -17.09 4.71 4.77
C PHE A 192 -18.17 5.03 3.74
N SER A 193 -17.81 5.60 2.58
CA SER A 193 -18.76 6.08 1.57
C SER A 193 -18.90 5.15 0.37
N ALA A 194 -18.09 4.09 0.28
CA ALA A 194 -18.08 3.16 -0.84
C ALA A 194 -17.85 1.71 -0.38
N ALA A 195 -18.32 0.76 -1.19
CA ALA A 195 -18.06 -0.66 -0.98
C ALA A 195 -16.54 -0.96 -1.00
N PRO A 196 -16.06 -1.92 -0.20
CA PRO A 196 -14.66 -2.34 -0.24
C PRO A 196 -14.26 -2.86 -1.61
N LEU A 197 -13.07 -2.49 -2.06
CA LEU A 197 -12.42 -3.06 -3.24
C LEU A 197 -11.25 -3.92 -2.79
N ASP A 198 -11.18 -5.15 -3.26
CA ASP A 198 -10.08 -6.11 -3.02
C ASP A 198 -9.80 -6.82 -4.35
N LEU A 199 -8.79 -6.34 -5.08
CA LEU A 199 -8.41 -6.91 -6.39
C LEU A 199 -7.07 -7.60 -6.24
N ARG A 200 -7.01 -8.83 -6.75
CA ARG A 200 -5.85 -9.70 -6.59
C ARG A 200 -5.53 -10.40 -7.90
N VAL A 201 -4.26 -10.34 -8.28
CA VAL A 201 -3.62 -11.27 -9.20
C VAL A 201 -2.64 -12.08 -8.37
N ASP A 202 -3.06 -13.28 -7.98
CA ASP A 202 -2.28 -14.12 -7.06
C ASP A 202 -1.12 -14.86 -7.74
N TRP A 203 -1.17 -15.01 -9.07
CA TRP A 203 -0.05 -15.49 -9.89
C TRP A 203 -0.26 -15.11 -11.35
N SER A 204 0.80 -14.66 -12.03
CA SER A 204 0.78 -14.35 -13.46
C SER A 204 2.00 -14.94 -14.16
N ASP A 205 1.74 -15.78 -15.17
CA ASP A 205 2.75 -16.21 -16.14
C ASP A 205 2.94 -15.19 -17.28
N GLY A 206 1.96 -14.29 -17.49
CA GLY A 206 1.98 -13.21 -18.48
C GLY A 206 2.23 -11.82 -17.86
N ASP A 207 1.77 -10.77 -18.54
CA ASP A 207 1.89 -9.39 -18.05
C ASP A 207 0.94 -9.15 -16.86
N LEU A 208 1.53 -8.93 -15.68
CA LEU A 208 0.82 -8.67 -14.44
C LEU A 208 0.01 -7.36 -14.48
N LEU A 209 0.53 -6.32 -15.11
CA LEU A 209 -0.12 -5.01 -15.18
C LEU A 209 -1.34 -5.06 -16.09
N ASP A 210 -1.27 -5.81 -17.19
CA ASP A 210 -2.43 -6.00 -18.07
C ASP A 210 -3.55 -6.78 -17.37
N GLN A 211 -3.21 -7.78 -16.55
CA GLN A 211 -4.20 -8.48 -15.73
C GLN A 211 -4.84 -7.57 -14.67
N LEU A 212 -4.04 -6.75 -13.97
CA LEU A 212 -4.57 -5.76 -13.03
C LEU A 212 -5.48 -4.74 -13.74
N ARG A 213 -5.06 -4.20 -14.89
CA ARG A 213 -5.88 -3.28 -15.70
C ARG A 213 -7.18 -3.94 -16.17
N SER A 214 -7.13 -5.21 -16.55
CA SER A 214 -8.32 -5.98 -16.89
C SER A 214 -9.29 -6.06 -15.71
N LEU A 215 -8.80 -6.37 -14.49
CA LEU A 215 -9.63 -6.35 -13.28
C LEU A 215 -10.22 -4.96 -13.00
N VAL A 216 -9.43 -3.89 -13.13
CA VAL A 216 -9.93 -2.51 -12.98
C VAL A 216 -11.05 -2.23 -13.98
N ASN A 217 -10.88 -2.61 -15.24
CA ASN A 217 -11.92 -2.44 -16.27
C ASN A 217 -13.20 -3.21 -15.95
N GLN A 218 -13.09 -4.44 -15.42
CA GLN A 218 -14.26 -5.20 -14.97
C GLN A 218 -14.96 -4.52 -13.80
N VAL A 219 -14.21 -3.97 -12.85
CA VAL A 219 -14.76 -3.25 -11.70
C VAL A 219 -15.46 -1.95 -12.12
N ARG A 220 -14.95 -1.27 -13.17
CA ARG A 220 -15.54 -0.04 -13.71
C ARG A 220 -16.63 -0.26 -14.75
N ALA A 221 -16.83 -1.50 -15.21
CA ALA A 221 -17.88 -1.81 -16.17
C ALA A 221 -19.25 -1.41 -15.59
N PRO A 222 -20.17 -0.81 -16.38
CA PRO A 222 -21.41 -0.27 -15.87
C PRO A 222 -22.20 -1.21 -14.97
N GLY A 223 -22.34 -2.48 -15.37
CA GLY A 223 -23.08 -3.47 -14.58
C GLY A 223 -22.47 -3.77 -13.20
N PHE A 224 -21.14 -3.82 -13.08
CA PHE A 224 -20.49 -4.05 -11.78
C PHE A 224 -20.43 -2.76 -10.94
N ALA A 225 -20.24 -1.61 -11.58
CA ALA A 225 -20.29 -0.31 -10.90
C ALA A 225 -21.67 -0.03 -10.30
N GLU A 226 -22.76 -0.36 -11.02
CA GLU A 226 -24.14 -0.30 -10.51
C GLU A 226 -24.34 -1.26 -9.34
N PHE A 227 -23.80 -2.49 -9.43
CA PHE A 227 -23.82 -3.44 -8.32
C PHE A 227 -23.13 -2.87 -7.07
N LEU A 228 -21.91 -2.35 -7.20
CA LEU A 228 -21.17 -1.74 -6.08
C LEU A 228 -21.93 -0.57 -5.45
N ALA A 229 -22.56 0.29 -6.27
CA ALA A 229 -23.36 1.41 -5.80
C ALA A 229 -24.66 0.98 -5.07
N SER A 230 -25.13 -0.25 -5.30
CA SER A 230 -26.30 -0.82 -4.61
C SER A 230 -25.98 -1.45 -3.25
N LEU A 231 -24.70 -1.66 -2.94
CA LEU A 231 -24.25 -2.26 -1.68
C LEU A 231 -24.41 -1.28 -0.50
N PRO A 232 -24.55 -1.79 0.74
CA PRO A 232 -24.67 -0.93 1.92
C PRO A 232 -23.35 -0.24 2.27
N ASN A 233 -23.45 1.02 2.68
CA ASN A 233 -22.34 1.85 3.16
C ASN A 233 -22.45 1.92 4.68
N GLN A 234 -21.73 1.08 5.41
CA GLN A 234 -21.72 1.04 6.89
C GLN A 234 -20.36 1.47 7.44
#